data_AF-A0A1Q2SJZ2-F1
#
_entry.id   AF-A0A1Q2SJZ2-F1
#
_cell.length_a   1.000
_cell.length_b   1.000
_cell.length_c   1.000
_cell.angle_alpha   90.00
_cell.angle_beta   90.00
_cell.angle_gamma   90.00
#
_symmetry.space_group_name_H-M   'P 1'
#
loop_
_entity.id
_entity.type
_entity.pdbx_description
1 polymer ?
#
loop_
_entity_poly.entity_id
_entity_poly.type
_entity_poly.pdbx_seq_one_letter_code
_entity_poly.pdbx_strand_id
1 'polypeptide(L)'
;MQLTSIVISVKLTMACKLFSLRDVSEDEAEEIRELLNKNEINYYETPSSIWGISTAAIYLKNEHLLEKANLLITRYQTEKAYKARKEHEKLKREGKTETIIDRIKKDPIKIISHLMLIIIILYLSIKPFISLGN
;
A
#
# COMPACT_ATOMS: atom_id res chain seq x y z
N MET A 1 -29.80 24.24 42.28
CA MET A 1 -29.76 24.20 40.80
C MET A 1 -28.48 24.92 40.37
N GLN A 2 -27.65 24.33 39.48
CA GLN A 2 -26.38 24.88 38.93
C GLN A 2 -25.05 24.60 39.67
N LEU A 3 -24.74 23.36 40.10
CA LEU A 3 -23.33 23.05 40.53
C LEU A 3 -22.77 21.68 40.10
N THR A 4 -23.46 20.88 39.29
CA THR A 4 -23.00 19.51 38.94
C THR A 4 -22.37 19.34 37.56
N SER A 5 -22.20 20.41 36.75
CA SER A 5 -21.79 20.25 35.34
C SER A 5 -20.33 20.57 35.01
N ILE A 6 -19.48 20.94 35.98
CA ILE A 6 -18.09 21.38 35.69
C ILE A 6 -17.05 20.23 35.72
N VAL A 7 -17.38 19.05 36.27
CA VAL A 7 -16.37 18.00 36.53
C VAL A 7 -16.23 16.95 35.41
N ILE A 8 -17.05 16.97 34.34
CA ILE A 8 -17.10 15.87 33.33
C ILE A 8 -16.48 16.23 31.95
N SER A 9 -15.65 17.27 31.81
CA SER A 9 -15.05 17.55 30.49
C SER A 9 -13.57 17.94 30.50
N VAL A 10 -12.77 17.22 31.29
CA VAL A 10 -11.38 16.99 30.91
C VAL A 10 -11.29 15.56 30.36
N LYS A 11 -11.78 15.40 29.13
CA LYS A 11 -11.68 14.15 28.39
C LYS A 11 -10.21 14.02 27.99
N LEU A 12 -9.51 13.03 28.57
CA LEU A 12 -8.12 12.73 28.25
C LEU A 12 -7.97 12.63 26.73
N THR A 13 -7.30 13.60 26.12
CA THR A 13 -6.99 13.57 24.68
C THR A 13 -5.92 12.51 24.46
N MET A 14 -6.35 11.29 24.23
CA MET A 14 -5.47 10.19 23.89
C MET A 14 -5.11 10.31 22.41
N ALA A 15 -3.82 10.17 22.15
CA ALA A 15 -3.30 10.26 20.81
C ALA A 15 -3.50 8.90 20.11
N CYS A 16 -4.14 8.90 18.95
CA CYS A 16 -4.54 7.67 18.26
C CYS A 16 -3.89 7.57 16.87
N LYS A 17 -3.46 6.36 16.50
CA LYS A 17 -2.88 6.10 15.18
C LYS A 17 -3.98 6.20 14.12
N LEU A 18 -3.79 7.07 13.13
CA LEU A 18 -4.74 7.25 12.04
C LEU A 18 -4.31 6.49 10.79
N PHE A 19 -3.05 6.64 10.38
CA PHE A 19 -2.59 6.13 9.11
C PHE A 19 -1.16 5.61 9.20
N SER A 20 -0.89 4.49 8.54
CA SER A 20 0.44 3.90 8.47
C SER A 20 1.09 4.36 7.17
N LEU A 21 2.28 4.95 7.24
CA LEU A 21 3.08 5.33 6.07
C LEU A 21 4.02 4.20 5.62
N ARG A 22 3.81 2.99 6.16
CA ARG A 22 4.51 1.77 5.70
C ARG A 22 4.00 1.41 4.30
N ASP A 23 4.92 1.27 3.36
CA ASP A 23 4.65 0.92 1.95
C ASP A 23 3.81 1.97 1.19
N VAL A 24 3.76 3.21 1.69
CA VAL A 24 3.09 4.35 1.05
C VAL A 24 4.13 5.16 0.29
N SER A 25 3.87 5.49 -0.98
CA SER A 25 4.73 6.39 -1.76
C SER A 25 4.70 7.80 -1.17
N GLU A 26 5.79 8.56 -1.25
CA GLU A 26 5.84 9.93 -0.74
C GLU A 26 4.74 10.83 -1.32
N ASP A 27 4.39 10.67 -2.60
CA ASP A 27 3.29 11.42 -3.22
C ASP A 27 1.95 11.17 -2.49
N GLU A 28 1.65 9.90 -2.19
CA GLU A 28 0.43 9.54 -1.46
C GLU A 28 0.47 10.00 0.01
N ALA A 29 1.63 9.93 0.65
CA ALA A 29 1.81 10.48 2.00
C ALA A 29 1.49 11.99 2.01
N GLU A 30 1.97 12.73 1.01
CA GLU A 30 1.69 14.16 0.86
C GLU A 30 0.21 14.43 0.57
N GLU A 31 -0.45 13.64 -0.27
CA GLU A 31 -1.89 13.74 -0.51
C GLU A 31 -2.70 13.55 0.79
N ILE A 32 -2.30 12.63 1.66
CA ILE A 32 -2.94 12.42 2.97
C ILE A 32 -2.68 13.62 3.90
N ARG A 33 -1.47 14.18 3.92
CA ARG A 33 -1.16 15.40 4.68
C ARG A 33 -2.02 16.58 4.23
N GLU A 34 -2.11 16.80 2.92
CA GLU A 34 -2.98 17.82 2.34
C GLU A 34 -4.45 17.61 2.71
N LEU A 35 -4.94 16.36 2.64
CA LEU A 35 -6.32 16.01 2.99
C LEU A 35 -6.63 16.37 4.45
N LEU A 36 -5.71 16.08 5.36
CA LEU A 36 -5.85 16.43 6.78
C LEU A 36 -5.79 17.94 7.00
N ASN A 37 -4.84 18.63 6.36
CA ASN A 37 -4.69 20.08 6.43
C ASN A 37 -5.92 20.82 5.90
N LYS A 38 -6.46 20.41 4.75
CA LYS A 38 -7.69 20.97 4.15
C LYS A 38 -8.92 20.83 5.04
N ASN A 39 -8.93 19.85 5.93
CA ASN A 39 -10.03 19.60 6.88
C ASN A 39 -9.74 20.13 8.29
N GLU A 40 -8.67 20.92 8.45
CA GLU A 40 -8.21 21.49 9.72
C GLU A 40 -7.98 20.43 10.82
N ILE A 41 -7.52 19.25 10.42
CA ILE A 41 -7.27 18.13 11.33
C ILE A 41 -5.81 18.19 11.78
N ASN A 42 -5.60 18.50 13.06
CA ASN A 42 -4.27 18.50 13.66
C ASN A 42 -3.71 17.06 13.79
N TYR A 43 -2.55 16.81 13.17
CA TYR A 43 -1.86 15.53 13.19
C TYR A 43 -0.39 15.69 13.59
N TYR A 44 0.24 14.57 13.95
CA TYR A 44 1.68 14.47 14.14
C TYR A 44 2.21 13.21 13.47
N GLU A 45 3.45 13.27 13.01
CA GLU A 45 4.11 12.17 12.31
C GLU A 45 5.27 11.65 13.15
N THR A 46 5.36 10.32 13.21
CA THR A 46 6.57 9.66 13.71
C THR A 46 7.48 9.37 12.52
N PRO A 47 8.75 9.81 12.52
CA PRO A 47 9.68 9.48 11.45
C PRO A 47 9.99 7.98 11.45
N SER A 48 10.29 7.44 10.28
CA SER A 48 10.81 6.08 10.15
C SER A 48 12.21 6.01 10.77
N SER A 49 12.51 4.90 11.46
CA SER A 49 13.88 4.65 11.92
C SER A 49 14.78 4.34 10.72
N ILE A 50 16.02 4.85 10.74
CA ILE A 50 17.05 4.59 9.72
C ILE A 50 17.27 3.07 9.53
N TRP A 51 17.05 2.28 10.57
CA TRP A 51 17.22 0.82 10.55
C TRP A 51 15.99 0.06 10.01
N GLY A 52 14.93 0.77 9.59
CA GLY A 52 13.71 0.15 9.04
C GLY A 52 12.82 -0.57 10.07
N ILE A 53 13.18 -0.55 11.36
CA ILE A 53 12.45 -1.28 12.41
C ILE A 53 11.18 -0.54 12.85
N SER A 54 11.21 0.79 12.84
CA SER A 54 10.04 1.63 13.14
C SER A 54 9.48 2.22 11.87
N THR A 55 8.17 2.07 11.67
CA THR A 55 7.49 2.58 10.48
C THR A 55 6.82 3.89 10.75
N ALA A 56 7.01 4.82 9.82
CA ALA A 56 6.39 6.12 9.86
C ALA A 56 4.87 5.97 9.89
N ALA A 57 4.22 6.83 10.66
CA ALA A 57 2.77 6.82 10.81
C ALA A 57 2.28 8.22 11.19
N ILE A 58 1.06 8.52 10.75
CA ILE A 58 0.33 9.72 11.11
C ILE A 58 -0.58 9.38 12.28
N TYR A 59 -0.54 10.22 13.29
CA TYR A 59 -1.35 10.12 14.48
C TYR A 59 -2.15 11.39 14.69
N LEU A 60 -3.31 11.23 15.31
CA LEU A 60 -4.19 12.34 15.68
C LEU A 60 -4.04 12.68 17.15
N LYS A 61 -4.05 13.98 17.44
CA LYS A 61 -4.05 14.49 18.80
C LYS A 61 -5.41 14.31 19.50
N ASN A 62 -6.49 14.28 18.73
CA ASN A 62 -7.86 14.21 19.25
C ASN A 62 -8.61 13.02 18.67
N GLU A 63 -8.96 12.05 19.53
CA GLU A 63 -9.75 10.88 19.19
C GLU A 63 -11.14 11.24 18.64
N HIS A 64 -11.71 12.39 19.00
CA HIS A 64 -12.98 12.86 18.45
C HIS A 64 -12.94 13.11 16.94
N LEU A 65 -11.75 13.38 16.39
CA LEU A 65 -11.56 13.58 14.96
C LEU A 65 -11.19 12.29 14.22
N LEU A 66 -10.95 11.19 14.96
CA LEU A 66 -10.51 9.92 14.38
C LEU A 66 -11.52 9.35 13.41
N GLU A 67 -12.80 9.32 13.78
CA GLU A 67 -13.87 8.80 12.93
C GLU A 67 -14.00 9.63 11.64
N LYS A 68 -14.00 10.97 11.78
CA LYS A 68 -14.05 11.88 10.63
C LYS A 68 -12.85 11.70 9.71
N ALA A 69 -11.64 11.64 10.26
CA ALA A 69 -10.42 11.46 9.50
C ALA A 69 -10.37 10.11 8.78
N ASN A 70 -10.76 9.02 9.45
CA ASN A 70 -10.85 7.69 8.83
C ASN A 70 -11.86 7.67 7.68
N LEU A 71 -13.01 8.34 7.84
CA LEU A 71 -14.00 8.45 6.78
C LEU A 71 -13.42 9.19 5.57
N LEU A 72 -12.71 10.30 5.79
CA LEU A 72 -12.07 11.08 4.72
C LEU A 72 -11.03 10.24 3.95
N ILE A 73 -10.15 9.55 4.67
CA ILE A 73 -9.13 8.68 4.06
C ILE A 73 -9.79 7.53 3.29
N THR A 74 -10.82 6.90 3.86
CA THR A 74 -11.53 5.79 3.22
C THR A 74 -12.21 6.24 1.92
N ARG A 75 -12.83 7.42 1.92
CA ARG A 75 -13.43 8.00 0.71
C ARG A 75 -12.39 8.28 -0.35
N TYR A 76 -11.28 8.92 0.03
CA TYR A 76 -10.14 9.17 -0.87
C TYR A 76 -9.62 7.88 -1.52
N GLN A 77 -9.35 6.84 -0.72
CA GLN A 77 -8.87 5.55 -1.23
C GLN A 77 -9.89 4.88 -2.16
N THR A 78 -11.18 4.95 -1.81
CA THR A 78 -12.26 4.39 -2.64
C THR A 78 -12.35 5.09 -3.99
N GLU A 79 -12.25 6.41 -4.02
CA GLU A 79 -12.25 7.20 -5.25
C GLU A 79 -11.03 6.89 -6.13
N LYS A 80 -9.85 6.76 -5.53
CA LYS A 80 -8.61 6.38 -6.23
C LYS A 80 -8.73 4.99 -6.85
N ALA A 81 -9.22 4.01 -6.09
CA ALA A 81 -9.46 2.66 -6.57
C ALA A 81 -10.51 2.62 -7.71
N TYR A 82 -11.56 3.43 -7.61
CA TYR A 82 -12.57 3.54 -8.67
C TYR A 82 -11.98 4.12 -9.96
N LYS A 83 -11.19 5.20 -9.86
CA LYS A 83 -10.49 5.80 -11.00
C LYS A 83 -9.55 4.81 -11.68
N ALA A 84 -8.73 4.10 -10.92
CA ALA A 84 -7.82 3.09 -11.45
C ALA A 84 -8.59 1.97 -12.18
N ARG A 85 -9.68 1.46 -11.59
CA ARG A 85 -10.54 0.45 -12.25
C ARG A 85 -11.13 0.97 -13.56
N LYS A 86 -11.64 2.20 -13.58
CA LYS A 86 -12.21 2.82 -14.79
C LYS A 86 -11.16 3.01 -15.88
N GLU A 87 -9.95 3.39 -15.52
CA GLU A 87 -8.82 3.51 -16.46
C GLU A 87 -8.42 2.14 -17.01
N HIS A 88 -8.31 1.12 -16.17
CA HIS A 88 -8.10 -0.26 -16.61
C HIS A 88 -9.22 -0.76 -17.54
N GLU A 89 -10.48 -0.46 -17.25
CA GLU A 89 -11.60 -0.81 -18.15
C GLU A 89 -11.55 -0.07 -19.47
N LYS A 90 -11.14 1.21 -19.47
CA LYS A 90 -10.93 2.00 -20.69
C LYS A 90 -9.82 1.39 -21.54
N LEU A 91 -8.68 1.05 -20.94
CA LEU A 91 -7.55 0.39 -21.61
C LEU A 91 -7.92 -1.01 -22.14
N LYS A 92 -8.79 -1.74 -21.42
CA LYS A 92 -9.39 -3.00 -21.90
C LYS A 92 -10.27 -2.79 -23.13
N ARG A 93 -11.14 -1.78 -23.11
CA ARG A 93 -12.02 -1.45 -24.24
C ARG A 93 -11.26 -0.92 -25.46
N GLU A 94 -10.15 -0.23 -25.24
CA GLU A 94 -9.24 0.26 -26.29
C GLU A 94 -8.34 -0.85 -26.89
N GLY A 95 -8.49 -2.12 -26.47
CA GLY A 95 -7.72 -3.24 -27.01
C GLY A 95 -6.23 -3.19 -26.65
N LYS A 96 -5.81 -2.28 -25.76
CA LYS A 96 -4.44 -2.11 -25.28
C LYS A 96 -4.17 -2.83 -23.96
N THR A 97 -4.99 -3.81 -23.62
CA THR A 97 -4.52 -4.79 -22.64
C THR A 97 -3.53 -5.66 -23.40
N GLU A 98 -2.26 -5.23 -23.42
CA GLU A 98 -1.12 -6.12 -23.67
C GLU A 98 -1.29 -7.27 -22.69
N THR A 99 -2.04 -8.27 -23.13
CA THR A 99 -2.34 -9.44 -22.33
C THR A 99 -0.99 -10.09 -22.13
N ILE A 100 -0.77 -10.81 -21.03
CA ILE A 100 0.52 -11.47 -20.77
C ILE A 100 0.99 -12.28 -22.00
N ILE A 101 0.05 -12.75 -22.83
CA ILE A 101 0.20 -13.36 -24.16
C ILE A 101 0.90 -12.46 -25.21
N ASP A 102 0.60 -11.16 -25.27
CA ASP A 102 1.28 -10.20 -26.16
C ASP A 102 2.72 -9.95 -25.71
N ARG A 103 2.97 -9.91 -24.39
CA ARG A 103 4.34 -9.81 -23.84
C ARG A 103 5.14 -11.09 -24.10
N ILE A 104 4.49 -12.26 -24.09
CA ILE A 104 5.10 -13.55 -24.48
C ILE A 104 5.48 -13.56 -25.97
N LYS A 105 4.65 -12.96 -26.84
CA LYS A 105 4.97 -12.80 -28.28
C LYS A 105 6.06 -11.78 -28.57
N LYS A 106 6.26 -10.79 -27.69
CA LYS A 106 7.20 -9.68 -27.91
C LYS A 106 8.67 -10.09 -27.76
N ASP A 107 8.98 -11.12 -26.95
CA ASP A 107 10.35 -11.56 -26.71
C ASP A 107 10.46 -13.07 -26.36
N PRO A 108 10.04 -13.98 -27.27
CA PRO A 108 9.98 -15.43 -27.02
C PRO A 108 11.35 -16.05 -26.70
N ILE A 109 12.44 -15.43 -27.17
CA ILE A 109 13.82 -15.88 -26.97
C ILE A 109 14.22 -15.83 -25.49
N LYS A 110 13.81 -14.78 -24.75
CA LYS A 110 14.10 -14.70 -23.31
C LYS A 110 13.41 -15.79 -22.51
N ILE A 111 12.19 -16.17 -22.86
CA ILE A 111 11.47 -17.23 -22.16
C ILE A 111 12.15 -18.58 -22.40
N ILE A 112 12.55 -18.86 -23.64
CA ILE A 112 13.27 -20.08 -24.01
C ILE A 112 14.62 -20.15 -23.30
N SER A 113 15.37 -19.04 -23.18
CA SER A 113 16.67 -19.04 -22.50
C SER A 113 16.57 -19.38 -21.01
N HIS A 114 15.53 -18.87 -20.32
CA HIS A 114 15.29 -19.19 -18.91
C HIS A 114 14.87 -20.65 -18.74
N LEU A 115 13.99 -21.17 -19.61
CA LEU A 115 13.61 -22.59 -19.61
C LEU A 115 14.81 -23.49 -19.87
N MET A 116 15.66 -23.15 -20.82
CA MET A 116 16.88 -23.90 -21.13
C MET A 116 17.83 -23.93 -19.93
N LEU A 117 18.02 -22.79 -19.24
CA LEU A 117 18.84 -22.72 -18.04
C LEU A 117 18.29 -23.62 -16.93
N ILE A 118 16.97 -23.59 -16.68
CA ILE A 118 16.30 -24.45 -15.69
C ILE A 118 16.50 -25.94 -16.05
N ILE A 119 16.33 -26.31 -17.32
CA ILE A 119 16.54 -27.69 -17.80
C ILE A 119 18.00 -28.12 -17.61
N ILE A 120 18.97 -27.27 -17.90
CA ILE A 120 20.40 -27.56 -17.71
C ILE A 120 20.69 -27.82 -16.22
N ILE A 121 20.17 -26.97 -15.34
CA ILE A 121 20.34 -27.12 -13.88
C ILE A 121 19.69 -28.43 -13.40
N LEU A 122 18.46 -28.71 -13.82
CA LEU A 122 17.76 -29.96 -13.50
C LEU A 122 18.53 -31.18 -14.02
N TYR A 123 19.01 -31.13 -15.26
CA TYR A 123 19.78 -32.22 -15.86
C TYR A 123 21.06 -32.49 -15.08
N LEU A 124 21.85 -31.44 -14.77
CA LEU A 124 23.05 -31.57 -13.95
C LEU A 124 22.74 -32.06 -12.53
N SER A 125 21.61 -31.65 -11.95
CA SER A 125 21.19 -32.06 -10.63
C SER A 125 20.73 -33.52 -10.57
N ILE A 126 20.03 -34.02 -11.60
CA ILE A 126 19.46 -35.37 -11.62
C ILE A 126 20.46 -36.40 -12.16
N LYS A 127 21.35 -36.00 -13.07
CA LYS A 127 22.40 -36.87 -13.66
C LYS A 127 23.19 -37.68 -12.61
N PRO A 128 23.71 -37.12 -11.51
CA PRO A 128 24.45 -37.90 -10.52
C PRO A 128 23.56 -38.93 -9.80
N PHE A 129 22.28 -38.61 -9.56
CA PHE A 129 21.34 -39.55 -8.92
C PHE A 129 21.01 -40.74 -9.82
N ILE A 130 20.83 -40.52 -11.12
CA ILE A 130 20.58 -41.62 -12.08
C ILE A 130 21.86 -42.46 -12.29
N SER A 131 23.03 -41.81 -12.31
CA SER A 131 24.31 -42.50 -12.49
C SER A 131 24.74 -43.35 -11.29
N LEU A 132 24.17 -43.13 -10.10
CA LEU A 132 24.47 -43.91 -8.89
C LEU A 132 23.53 -45.11 -8.72
N GLY A 133 22.45 -45.19 -9.51
CA GLY A 133 21.46 -46.27 -9.46
C GLY A 133 21.59 -47.33 -10.55
N ASN A 134 22.60 -47.21 -11.43
CA ASN A 134 22.89 -48.12 -12.54
C ASN A 134 24.26 -48.78 -12.37
#